data_AF-A0A4S2FAS5-F1
#
_entry.id   AF-A0A4S2FAS5-F1
#
_cell.length_a   1.000
_cell.length_b   1.000
_cell.length_c   1.000
_cell.angle_alpha   90.00
_cell.angle_beta   90.00
_cell.angle_gamma   90.00
#
_symmetry.space_group_name_H-M   'P 1'
#
loop_
_entity.id
_entity.type
_entity.pdbx_description
1 polymer ?
#
loop_
_entity_poly.entity_id
_entity_poly.type
_entity_poly.pdbx_seq_one_letter_code
_entity_poly.pdbx_strand_id
1 'polypeptide(L)'
;MESLHWGSHSLLDHIRHILQIVTSDLARSENETLQAEQRSQELYDALLESGEAMKEKGVALRKARAARQGYIETYQMTGKAYIHAAQILAALQTKDKIQVEIAMDYIAVNFEAARRHAYSQPMFEYYQGIYERALAITPEDVARAKNNWDQARDALYEHVFTTVPACQSAFQAAQARHKAIMKQYDIVSTECAKASAHTSALDKRRALLTQIRNDLTHLFGPFGSEIES
;
A
#
# COMPACT_ATOMS: atom_id res chain seq x y z
N MET A 1 -37.02 27.42 -65.57
CA MET A 1 -35.89 26.55 -65.20
C MET A 1 -34.68 27.46 -65.02
N GLU A 2 -34.51 27.99 -63.81
CA GLU A 2 -33.37 28.84 -63.48
C GLU A 2 -32.15 27.94 -63.28
N SER A 3 -31.18 28.07 -64.19
CA SER A 3 -29.89 27.42 -64.08
C SER A 3 -29.12 28.07 -62.93
N LEU A 4 -29.02 27.37 -61.80
CA LEU A 4 -28.09 27.69 -60.72
C LEU A 4 -26.66 27.55 -61.27
N HIS A 5 -26.11 28.65 -61.79
CA HIS A 5 -24.68 28.80 -62.03
C HIS A 5 -23.97 28.86 -60.68
N TRP A 6 -23.67 27.69 -60.11
CA TRP A 6 -22.63 27.58 -59.11
C TRP A 6 -21.28 27.69 -59.83
N GLY A 7 -20.73 28.91 -59.89
CA GLY A 7 -19.38 29.11 -60.39
C GLY A 7 -18.40 28.23 -59.60
N SER A 8 -17.49 27.55 -60.29
CA SER A 8 -16.45 26.69 -59.69
C SER A 8 -15.63 27.38 -58.58
N HIS A 9 -15.51 28.72 -58.63
CA HIS A 9 -14.93 29.54 -57.56
C HIS A 9 -15.70 29.48 -56.23
N SER A 10 -17.05 29.44 -56.25
CA SER A 10 -17.88 29.36 -55.04
C SER A 10 -17.67 28.05 -54.27
N LEU A 11 -17.53 26.93 -54.99
CA LEU A 11 -17.30 25.61 -54.40
C LEU A 11 -15.88 25.48 -53.81
N LEU A 12 -14.86 25.95 -54.53
CA LEU A 12 -13.47 25.93 -54.06
C LEU A 12 -13.27 26.81 -52.82
N ASP A 13 -13.91 27.97 -52.76
CA ASP A 13 -13.88 28.84 -51.57
C ASP A 13 -14.62 28.21 -50.39
N HIS A 14 -15.74 27.52 -50.63
CA HIS A 14 -16.45 26.77 -49.59
C HIS A 14 -15.60 25.62 -49.02
N ILE A 15 -14.92 24.85 -49.88
CA ILE A 15 -14.01 23.77 -49.46
C ILE A 15 -12.81 24.34 -48.70
N ARG A 16 -12.26 25.48 -49.12
CA ARG A 16 -11.18 26.17 -48.41
C ARG A 16 -11.62 26.59 -46.99
N HIS A 17 -12.82 27.13 -46.86
CA HIS A 17 -13.39 27.51 -45.57
C HIS A 17 -13.58 26.29 -44.65
N ILE A 18 -14.16 25.20 -45.15
CA ILE A 18 -14.32 23.95 -44.39
C ILE A 18 -12.96 23.36 -44.00
N LEU A 19 -11.95 23.40 -44.88
CA LEU A 19 -10.59 22.97 -44.56
C LEU A 19 -9.97 23.79 -43.42
N GLN A 20 -10.18 25.10 -43.39
CA GLN A 20 -9.71 25.94 -42.28
C GLN A 20 -10.36 25.53 -40.96
N ILE A 21 -11.68 25.33 -40.94
CA ILE A 21 -12.42 24.88 -39.75
C ILE A 21 -11.90 23.51 -39.27
N VAL A 22 -11.80 22.53 -40.17
CA VAL A 22 -11.31 21.18 -39.81
C VAL A 22 -9.86 21.23 -39.33
N THR A 23 -9.03 22.12 -39.88
CA THR A 23 -7.63 22.27 -39.44
C THR A 23 -7.54 22.92 -38.06
N SER A 24 -8.36 23.93 -37.76
CA SER A 24 -8.40 24.53 -36.42
C SER A 24 -8.94 23.54 -35.38
N ASP A 25 -9.97 22.77 -35.73
CA ASP A 25 -10.55 21.76 -34.86
C ASP A 25 -9.56 20.61 -34.61
N LEU A 26 -8.80 20.21 -35.64
CA LEU A 26 -7.75 19.20 -35.50
C LEU A 26 -6.65 19.68 -34.55
N ALA A 27 -6.12 20.89 -34.73
CA ALA A 27 -5.08 21.44 -33.86
C ALA A 27 -5.55 21.56 -32.40
N ARG A 28 -6.83 21.91 -32.18
CA ARG A 28 -7.44 21.91 -30.85
C ARG A 28 -7.52 20.50 -30.26
N SER A 29 -8.00 19.53 -31.03
CA SER A 29 -8.13 18.13 -30.63
C SER A 29 -6.76 17.49 -30.33
N GLU A 30 -5.72 17.84 -31.09
CA GLU A 30 -4.33 17.40 -30.86
C GLU A 30 -3.77 17.94 -29.52
N ASN A 31 -4.08 19.19 -29.17
CA ASN A 31 -3.67 19.74 -27.87
C ASN A 31 -4.44 19.08 -26.71
N GLU A 32 -5.75 18.86 -26.87
CA GLU A 32 -6.59 18.18 -25.88
C GLU A 32 -6.14 16.73 -25.65
N THR A 33 -5.77 16.01 -26.71
CA THR A 33 -5.21 14.65 -26.60
C THR A 33 -3.86 14.63 -25.89
N LEU A 34 -2.95 15.53 -26.25
CA LEU A 34 -1.64 15.62 -25.60
C LEU A 34 -1.77 15.88 -24.08
N GLN A 35 -2.66 16.80 -23.69
CA GLN A 35 -2.93 17.07 -22.28
C GLN A 35 -3.56 15.88 -21.56
N ALA A 36 -4.47 15.16 -22.22
CA ALA A 36 -5.09 13.98 -21.66
C ALA A 36 -4.05 12.86 -21.45
N GLU A 37 -3.17 12.62 -22.44
CA GLU A 37 -2.08 11.65 -22.36
C GLU A 37 -1.10 11.97 -21.22
N GLN A 38 -0.71 13.24 -21.07
CA GLN A 38 0.13 13.69 -19.95
C GLN A 38 -0.53 13.39 -18.60
N ARG A 39 -1.81 13.73 -18.44
CA ARG A 39 -2.56 13.42 -17.20
C ARG A 39 -2.68 11.92 -16.97
N SER A 40 -2.87 11.12 -18.01
CA SER A 40 -2.92 9.67 -17.92
C SER A 40 -1.59 9.09 -17.44
N GLN A 41 -0.47 9.64 -17.92
CA GLN A 41 0.87 9.22 -17.50
C GLN A 41 1.13 9.59 -16.04
N GLU A 42 0.81 10.82 -15.63
CA GLU A 42 0.94 11.25 -14.23
C GLU A 42 0.12 10.36 -13.28
N LEU A 43 -1.11 10.00 -13.68
CA LEU A 43 -1.96 9.11 -12.90
C LEU A 43 -1.43 7.67 -12.87
N TYR A 44 -0.79 7.21 -13.94
CA TYR A 44 -0.14 5.91 -13.98
C TYR A 44 1.03 5.83 -13.00
N ASP A 45 1.89 6.85 -12.99
CA ASP A 45 3.02 6.93 -12.06
C ASP A 45 2.51 6.98 -10.61
N ALA A 46 1.49 7.79 -10.33
CA ALA A 46 0.83 7.83 -9.02
C ALA A 46 0.17 6.49 -8.64
N LEU A 47 -0.32 5.72 -9.62
CA LEU A 47 -0.89 4.39 -9.39
C LEU A 47 0.18 3.39 -8.94
N LEU A 48 1.36 3.43 -9.57
CA LEU A 48 2.50 2.60 -9.18
C LEU A 48 2.97 2.95 -7.75
N GLU A 49 3.22 4.23 -7.48
CA GLU A 49 3.66 4.70 -6.16
C GLU A 49 2.65 4.33 -5.05
N SER A 50 1.35 4.55 -5.32
CA SER A 50 0.31 4.20 -4.35
C SER A 50 0.16 2.70 -4.13
N GLY A 51 0.41 1.89 -5.16
CA GLY A 51 0.43 0.43 -5.07
C GLY A 51 1.59 -0.07 -4.21
N GLU A 52 2.79 0.49 -4.38
CA GLU A 52 3.95 0.20 -3.54
C GLU A 52 3.73 0.59 -2.08
N ALA A 53 3.21 1.79 -1.83
CA ALA A 53 2.86 2.27 -0.49
C ALA A 53 1.84 1.34 0.18
N MET A 54 0.79 0.92 -0.54
CA MET A 54 -0.20 -0.04 -0.04
C MET A 54 0.45 -1.38 0.33
N LYS A 55 1.35 -1.89 -0.52
CA LYS A 55 2.10 -3.14 -0.27
C LYS A 55 2.95 -3.04 0.99
N GLU A 56 3.70 -1.94 1.15
CA GLU A 56 4.53 -1.68 2.33
C GLU A 56 3.69 -1.66 3.62
N LYS A 57 2.58 -0.91 3.64
CA LYS A 57 1.69 -0.88 4.81
C LYS A 57 1.04 -2.24 5.07
N GLY A 58 0.74 -3.01 4.03
CA GLY A 58 0.25 -4.39 4.16
C GLY A 58 1.29 -5.33 4.78
N VAL A 59 2.57 -5.19 4.42
CA VAL A 59 3.68 -5.93 5.06
C VAL A 59 3.80 -5.55 6.54
N ALA A 60 3.77 -4.25 6.85
CA ALA A 60 3.84 -3.77 8.23
C ALA A 60 2.70 -4.33 9.10
N LEU A 61 1.46 -4.34 8.60
CA LEU A 61 0.32 -4.92 9.29
C LEU A 61 0.48 -6.43 9.55
N ARG A 62 0.97 -7.19 8.55
CA ARG A 62 1.24 -8.63 8.73
C ARG A 62 2.31 -8.86 9.78
N LYS A 63 3.40 -8.08 9.75
CA LYS A 63 4.47 -8.16 10.75
C LYS A 63 3.95 -7.86 12.15
N ALA A 64 3.15 -6.80 12.31
CA ALA A 64 2.54 -6.44 13.60
C ALA A 64 1.62 -7.56 14.12
N ARG A 65 0.79 -8.16 13.25
CA ARG A 65 -0.08 -9.28 13.63
C ARG A 65 0.71 -10.53 14.01
N ALA A 66 1.78 -10.85 13.28
CA ALA A 66 2.65 -11.99 13.58
C ALA A 66 3.41 -11.81 14.91
N ALA A 67 3.82 -10.58 15.23
CA ALA A 67 4.53 -10.28 16.48
C ALA A 67 3.67 -10.46 17.74
N ARG A 68 2.33 -10.43 17.63
CA ARG A 68 1.40 -10.53 18.77
C ARG A 68 1.67 -11.75 19.64
N GLN A 69 1.95 -12.89 19.03
CA GLN A 69 2.19 -14.13 19.75
C GLN A 69 3.44 -14.02 20.66
N GLY A 70 4.51 -13.39 20.18
CA GLY A 70 5.72 -13.16 20.97
C GLY A 70 5.49 -12.25 22.19
N TYR A 71 4.64 -11.23 22.08
CA TYR A 71 4.24 -10.41 23.22
C TYR A 71 3.43 -11.23 24.25
N ILE A 72 2.50 -12.08 23.80
CA ILE A 72 1.72 -12.96 24.67
C ILE A 72 2.64 -13.93 25.42
N GLU A 73 3.58 -14.55 24.72
CA GLU A 73 4.54 -15.49 25.31
C GLU A 73 5.42 -14.79 26.35
N THR A 74 5.92 -13.60 26.05
CA THR A 74 6.74 -12.80 26.98
C THR A 74 5.93 -12.42 28.23
N TYR A 75 4.68 -11.98 28.06
CA TYR A 75 3.77 -11.68 29.17
C TYR A 75 3.49 -12.91 30.04
N GLN A 76 3.21 -14.07 29.42
CA GLN A 76 2.94 -15.31 30.14
C GLN A 76 4.19 -15.81 30.89
N MET A 77 5.36 -15.74 30.26
CA MET A 77 6.62 -16.18 30.84
C MET A 77 7.00 -15.32 32.05
N THR A 78 6.96 -14.00 31.91
CA THR A 78 7.26 -13.05 33.00
C THR A 78 6.24 -13.13 34.13
N GLY A 79 4.96 -13.30 33.80
CA GLY A 79 3.89 -13.52 34.80
C GLY A 79 4.09 -14.79 35.62
N LYS A 80 4.44 -15.91 34.96
CA LYS A 80 4.80 -17.16 35.66
C LYS A 80 6.01 -16.96 36.59
N ALA A 81 7.06 -16.28 36.10
CA ALA A 81 8.24 -16.01 36.90
C ALA A 81 7.93 -15.17 38.16
N TYR A 82 7.08 -14.14 38.03
CA TYR A 82 6.62 -13.34 39.16
C TYR A 82 5.84 -14.17 40.18
N ILE A 83 4.88 -14.98 39.72
CA ILE A 83 4.06 -15.85 40.59
C ILE A 83 4.97 -16.81 41.37
N HIS A 84 5.90 -17.49 40.67
CA HIS A 84 6.84 -18.41 41.31
C HIS A 84 7.71 -17.70 42.35
N ALA A 85 8.30 -16.55 42.02
CA ALA A 85 9.13 -15.79 42.94
C ALA A 85 8.37 -15.38 44.21
N ALA A 86 7.13 -14.92 44.06
CA ALA A 86 6.27 -14.54 45.19
C ALA A 86 5.89 -15.75 46.07
N GLN A 87 5.57 -16.89 45.46
CA GLN A 87 5.23 -18.12 46.17
C GLN A 87 6.43 -18.68 46.94
N ILE A 88 7.63 -18.66 46.36
CA ILE A 88 8.87 -19.09 47.03
C ILE A 88 9.14 -18.22 48.25
N LEU A 89 9.09 -16.88 48.09
CA LEU A 89 9.32 -15.96 49.20
C LEU A 89 8.30 -16.18 50.32
N ALA A 90 7.01 -16.37 49.99
CA ALA A 90 5.97 -16.62 50.97
C ALA A 90 6.20 -17.94 51.74
N ALA A 91 6.59 -19.02 51.04
CA ALA A 91 6.88 -20.31 51.65
C ALA A 91 8.08 -20.26 52.61
N LEU A 92 9.13 -19.52 52.26
CA LEU A 92 10.30 -19.35 53.12
C LEU A 92 9.96 -18.60 54.42
N GLN A 93 8.98 -17.70 54.37
CA GLN A 93 8.54 -16.93 55.54
C GLN A 93 7.68 -17.73 56.52
N THR A 94 6.94 -18.74 56.06
CA THR A 94 6.02 -19.52 56.92
C THR A 94 6.70 -20.62 57.74
N LYS A 95 7.93 -21.03 57.37
CA LYS A 95 8.63 -22.21 57.91
C LYS A 95 7.81 -23.52 57.84
N ASP A 96 6.73 -23.54 57.06
CA ASP A 96 5.90 -24.71 56.85
C ASP A 96 6.56 -25.61 55.81
N LYS A 97 6.87 -26.84 56.22
CA LYS A 97 7.55 -27.84 55.39
C LYS A 97 6.82 -28.09 54.07
N ILE A 98 5.49 -28.11 54.06
CA ILE A 98 4.69 -28.39 52.85
C ILE A 98 4.78 -27.22 51.88
N GLN A 99 4.73 -25.98 52.38
CA GLN A 99 4.89 -24.78 51.56
C GLN A 99 6.29 -24.69 50.95
N VAL A 100 7.32 -25.04 51.74
CA VAL A 100 8.70 -25.11 51.26
C VAL A 100 8.84 -26.18 50.17
N GLU A 101 8.23 -27.35 50.31
CA GLU A 101 8.22 -28.38 49.26
C GLU A 101 7.52 -27.89 47.97
N ILE A 102 6.37 -27.22 48.07
CA ILE A 102 5.69 -26.63 46.90
C ILE A 102 6.55 -25.54 46.23
N ALA A 103 7.24 -24.71 47.01
CA ALA A 103 8.18 -23.72 46.48
C ALA A 103 9.35 -24.36 45.74
N MET A 104 9.86 -25.49 46.25
CA MET A 104 10.91 -26.27 45.60
C MET A 104 10.46 -26.85 44.25
N ASP A 105 9.19 -27.23 44.11
CA ASP A 105 8.63 -27.68 42.83
C ASP A 105 8.61 -26.56 41.77
N TYR A 106 8.25 -25.32 42.14
CA TYR A 106 8.29 -24.18 41.20
C TYR A 106 9.71 -23.84 40.74
N ILE A 107 10.70 -24.00 41.63
CA ILE A 107 12.11 -23.80 41.31
C ILE A 107 12.61 -24.90 40.40
N ALA A 108 12.23 -26.16 40.65
CA ALA A 108 12.55 -27.29 39.78
C ALA A 108 12.02 -27.07 38.35
N VAL A 109 10.79 -26.57 38.19
CA VAL A 109 10.21 -26.24 36.87
C VAL A 109 10.99 -25.12 36.16
N ASN A 110 11.31 -24.03 36.86
CA ASN A 110 12.12 -22.94 36.31
C ASN A 110 13.54 -23.42 35.94
N PHE A 111 14.12 -24.32 36.74
CA PHE A 111 15.44 -24.88 36.49
C PHE A 111 15.48 -25.92 35.39
N GLU A 112 14.46 -26.75 35.24
CA GLU A 112 14.35 -27.72 34.16
C GLU A 112 14.24 -27.00 32.80
N ALA A 113 13.52 -25.87 32.76
CA ALA A 113 13.49 -24.98 31.61
C ALA A 113 14.88 -24.37 31.31
N ALA A 114 15.66 -23.99 32.32
CA ALA A 114 17.04 -23.50 32.15
C ALA A 114 18.05 -24.62 31.80
N ARG A 115 17.87 -25.83 32.35
CA ARG A 115 18.71 -27.02 32.18
C ARG A 115 18.60 -27.61 30.78
N ARG A 116 17.50 -27.41 30.07
CA ARG A 116 17.40 -27.70 28.62
C ARG A 116 18.48 -27.00 27.78
N HIS A 117 19.22 -26.03 28.36
CA HIS A 117 20.35 -25.36 27.74
C HIS A 117 21.73 -25.75 28.33
N ALA A 118 21.81 -26.58 29.37
CA ALA A 118 23.06 -27.03 29.99
C ALA A 118 22.94 -28.46 30.53
N TYR A 119 23.50 -29.42 29.79
CA TYR A 119 23.50 -30.83 30.17
C TYR A 119 24.66 -31.17 31.11
N SER A 120 24.31 -31.81 32.25
CA SER A 120 25.09 -32.65 33.17
C SER A 120 25.23 -32.11 34.60
N GLN A 121 24.42 -32.65 35.52
CA GLN A 121 24.68 -32.64 36.97
C GLN A 121 23.98 -33.85 37.64
N PRO A 122 24.64 -34.55 38.59
CA PRO A 122 24.04 -35.59 39.43
C PRO A 122 22.80 -35.06 40.16
N MET A 123 21.80 -35.93 40.32
CA MET A 123 20.47 -35.58 40.83
C MET A 123 20.50 -34.93 42.23
N PHE A 124 21.46 -35.30 43.09
CA PHE A 124 21.62 -34.70 44.42
C PHE A 124 22.17 -33.26 44.37
N GLU A 125 23.24 -33.01 43.60
CA GLU A 125 23.78 -31.66 43.37
C GLU A 125 22.75 -30.75 42.69
N TYR A 126 21.92 -31.33 41.83
CA TYR A 126 20.78 -30.64 41.22
C TYR A 126 19.76 -30.18 42.26
N TYR A 127 19.30 -31.06 43.16
CA TYR A 127 18.36 -30.69 44.23
C TYR A 127 18.98 -29.73 45.24
N GLN A 128 20.26 -29.88 45.57
CA GLN A 128 20.98 -28.97 46.47
C GLN A 128 21.13 -27.57 45.86
N GLY A 129 21.50 -27.46 44.58
CA GLY A 129 21.58 -26.18 43.89
C GLY A 129 20.21 -25.51 43.69
N ILE A 130 19.13 -26.28 43.58
CA ILE A 130 17.75 -25.76 43.63
C ILE A 130 17.47 -25.18 45.01
N TYR A 131 17.83 -25.90 46.08
CA TYR A 131 17.62 -25.49 47.48
C TYR A 131 18.40 -24.22 47.84
N GLU A 132 19.67 -24.15 47.43
CA GLU A 132 20.55 -22.99 47.67
C GLU A 132 20.05 -21.73 46.93
N ARG A 133 19.46 -21.89 45.74
CA ARG A 133 18.84 -20.78 45.00
C ARG A 133 17.47 -20.37 45.54
N ALA A 134 16.70 -21.32 46.08
CA ALA A 134 15.45 -21.03 46.78
C ALA A 134 15.71 -20.08 47.95
N LEU A 135 16.68 -20.44 48.79
CA LEU A 135 17.09 -19.68 49.97
C LEU A 135 17.68 -18.30 49.65
N ALA A 136 18.04 -18.05 48.39
CA ALA A 136 18.61 -16.79 47.93
C ALA A 136 17.57 -15.79 47.39
N ILE A 137 16.31 -16.18 47.18
CA ILE A 137 15.28 -15.23 46.72
C ILE A 137 15.00 -14.18 47.80
N THR A 138 15.11 -12.91 47.42
CA THR A 138 14.82 -11.77 48.30
C THR A 138 13.54 -11.03 47.89
N PRO A 139 12.98 -10.16 48.76
CA PRO A 139 11.89 -9.25 48.37
C PRO A 139 12.22 -8.39 47.13
N GLU A 140 13.49 -8.01 46.95
CA GLU A 140 13.96 -7.25 45.79
C GLU A 140 13.83 -8.06 44.49
N ASP A 141 14.06 -9.37 44.53
CA ASP A 141 13.90 -10.23 43.35
C ASP A 141 12.44 -10.37 42.93
N VAL A 142 11.52 -10.46 43.90
CA VAL A 142 10.07 -10.42 43.64
C VAL A 142 9.66 -9.08 43.03
N ALA A 143 10.17 -7.97 43.56
CA ALA A 143 9.90 -6.64 43.00
C ALA A 143 10.43 -6.50 41.56
N ARG A 144 11.61 -7.05 41.27
CA ARG A 144 12.19 -7.08 39.92
C ARG A 144 11.36 -7.92 38.96
N ALA A 145 10.93 -9.12 39.38
CA ALA A 145 10.08 -9.99 38.57
C ALA A 145 8.72 -9.34 38.29
N LYS A 146 8.14 -8.66 39.28
CA LYS A 146 6.91 -7.86 39.12
C LYS A 146 7.10 -6.75 38.08
N ASN A 147 8.18 -5.97 38.20
CA ASN A 147 8.48 -4.89 37.26
C ASN A 147 8.62 -5.41 35.82
N ASN A 148 9.29 -6.54 35.62
CA ASN A 148 9.41 -7.17 34.30
C ASN A 148 8.06 -7.62 33.75
N TRP A 149 7.18 -8.16 34.60
CA TRP A 149 5.83 -8.54 34.21
C TRP A 149 4.95 -7.33 33.87
N ASP A 150 5.02 -6.26 34.67
CA ASP A 150 4.30 -5.00 34.40
C ASP A 150 4.76 -4.40 33.06
N GLN A 151 6.06 -4.37 32.78
CA GLN A 151 6.60 -3.94 31.48
C GLN A 151 6.10 -4.81 30.32
N ALA A 152 6.09 -6.14 30.48
CA ALA A 152 5.60 -7.05 29.45
C ALA A 152 4.09 -6.90 29.20
N ARG A 153 3.31 -6.64 30.26
CA ARG A 153 1.88 -6.34 30.17
C ARG A 153 1.65 -5.05 29.41
N ASP A 154 2.36 -3.98 29.77
CA ASP A 154 2.19 -2.67 29.15
C ASP A 154 2.61 -2.73 27.67
N ALA A 155 3.69 -3.43 27.35
CA ALA A 155 4.12 -3.67 25.97
C ALA A 155 3.10 -4.49 25.15
N LEU A 156 2.50 -5.54 25.74
CA LEU A 156 1.43 -6.31 25.10
C LEU A 156 0.18 -5.44 24.86
N TYR A 157 -0.19 -4.63 25.85
CA TYR A 157 -1.34 -3.72 25.74
C TYR A 157 -1.12 -2.70 24.63
N GLU A 158 0.02 -2.00 24.64
CA GLU A 158 0.41 -1.06 23.60
C GLU A 158 0.38 -1.72 22.22
N HIS A 159 1.02 -2.88 22.07
CA HIS A 159 1.06 -3.57 20.78
C HIS A 159 -0.35 -3.93 20.26
N VAL A 160 -1.22 -4.44 21.13
CA VAL A 160 -2.57 -4.91 20.77
C VAL A 160 -3.53 -3.75 20.50
N PHE A 161 -3.49 -2.69 21.31
CA PHE A 161 -4.49 -1.63 21.27
C PHE A 161 -4.04 -0.37 20.53
N THR A 162 -2.74 -0.16 20.32
CA THR A 162 -2.24 1.00 19.57
C THR A 162 -1.56 0.57 18.27
N THR A 163 -0.57 -0.32 18.33
CA THR A 163 0.30 -0.63 17.19
C THR A 163 -0.45 -1.36 16.08
N VAL A 164 -1.17 -2.43 16.42
CA VAL A 164 -1.94 -3.22 15.43
C VAL A 164 -3.07 -2.37 14.81
N PRO A 165 -3.89 -1.64 15.58
CA PRO A 165 -4.90 -0.73 15.00
C PRO A 165 -4.31 0.38 14.15
N ALA A 166 -3.19 0.99 14.54
CA ALA A 166 -2.51 2.02 13.75
C ALA A 166 -2.04 1.47 12.40
N CYS A 167 -1.41 0.29 12.40
CA CYS A 167 -1.01 -0.40 11.16
C CYS A 167 -2.23 -0.75 10.28
N GLN A 168 -3.34 -1.17 10.89
CA GLN A 168 -4.56 -1.49 10.17
C GLN A 168 -5.19 -0.25 9.52
N SER A 169 -5.28 0.85 10.27
CA SER A 169 -5.77 2.14 9.76
C SER A 169 -4.88 2.66 8.62
N ALA A 170 -3.55 2.61 8.79
CA ALA A 170 -2.61 3.03 7.74
C ALA A 170 -2.76 2.20 6.45
N PHE A 171 -2.96 0.88 6.57
CA PHE A 171 -3.20 0.02 5.42
C PHE A 171 -4.53 0.34 4.73
N GLN A 172 -5.60 0.54 5.49
CA GLN A 172 -6.92 0.93 4.95
C GLN A 172 -6.86 2.28 4.23
N ALA A 173 -6.15 3.26 4.80
CA ALA A 173 -5.95 4.56 4.17
C ALA A 173 -5.16 4.44 2.85
N ALA A 174 -4.09 3.65 2.83
CA ALA A 174 -3.31 3.39 1.61
C ALA A 174 -4.14 2.68 0.54
N GLN A 175 -4.95 1.69 0.92
CA GLN A 175 -5.85 0.98 0.03
C GLN A 175 -6.93 1.91 -0.56
N ALA A 176 -7.54 2.77 0.28
CA ALA A 176 -8.53 3.73 -0.18
C ALA A 176 -7.93 4.74 -1.16
N ARG A 177 -6.72 5.24 -0.90
CA ARG A 177 -5.98 6.12 -1.80
C ARG A 177 -5.68 5.46 -3.14
N HIS A 178 -5.12 4.24 -3.12
CA HIS A 178 -4.83 3.49 -4.34
C HIS A 178 -6.10 3.25 -5.19
N LYS A 179 -7.21 2.88 -4.54
CA LYS A 179 -8.50 2.71 -5.21
C LYS A 179 -9.03 4.02 -5.82
N ALA A 180 -8.83 5.15 -5.15
CA ALA A 180 -9.23 6.46 -5.68
C ALA A 180 -8.43 6.83 -6.93
N ILE A 181 -7.10 6.63 -6.90
CA ILE A 181 -6.21 6.88 -8.05
C ILE A 181 -6.57 5.95 -9.21
N MET A 182 -6.78 4.66 -8.95
CA MET A 182 -7.20 3.69 -9.97
C MET A 182 -8.49 4.14 -10.67
N LYS A 183 -9.48 4.60 -9.91
CA LYS A 183 -10.73 5.12 -10.47
C LYS A 183 -10.50 6.37 -11.34
N GLN A 184 -9.62 7.27 -10.93
CA GLN A 184 -9.28 8.47 -11.71
C GLN A 184 -8.55 8.09 -13.00
N TYR A 185 -7.59 7.17 -12.90
CA TYR A 185 -6.87 6.63 -14.05
C TYR A 185 -7.80 5.99 -15.07
N ASP A 186 -8.75 5.16 -14.63
CA ASP A 186 -9.73 4.52 -15.53
C ASP A 186 -10.55 5.57 -16.29
N ILE A 187 -11.00 6.64 -15.61
CA ILE A 187 -11.75 7.73 -16.23
C ILE A 187 -10.88 8.42 -17.28
N VAL A 188 -9.70 8.89 -16.91
CA VAL A 188 -8.80 9.64 -17.80
C VAL A 188 -8.32 8.78 -18.98
N SER A 189 -8.05 7.49 -18.75
CA SER A 189 -7.68 6.54 -19.81
C SER A 189 -8.79 6.40 -20.85
N THR A 190 -10.05 6.31 -20.43
CA THR A 190 -11.19 6.29 -21.37
C THR A 190 -11.38 7.62 -22.10
N GLU A 191 -11.12 8.75 -21.45
CA GLU A 191 -11.15 10.07 -22.07
C GLU A 191 -10.05 10.22 -23.13
N CYS A 192 -8.83 9.77 -22.84
CA CYS A 192 -7.72 9.72 -23.79
C CYS A 192 -8.08 8.90 -25.03
N ALA A 193 -8.63 7.70 -24.84
CA ALA A 193 -9.03 6.84 -25.93
C ALA A 193 -10.09 7.51 -26.85
N LYS A 194 -11.07 8.21 -26.26
CA LYS A 194 -12.08 8.97 -27.01
C LYS A 194 -11.48 10.15 -27.75
N ALA A 195 -10.60 10.92 -27.11
CA ALA A 195 -9.95 12.08 -27.71
C ALA A 195 -9.02 11.66 -28.87
N SER A 196 -8.28 10.56 -28.72
CA SER A 196 -7.43 10.00 -29.76
C SER A 196 -8.25 9.53 -30.97
N ALA A 197 -9.38 8.84 -30.74
CA ALA A 197 -10.29 8.44 -31.80
C ALA A 197 -10.91 9.64 -32.55
N HIS A 198 -11.30 10.70 -31.82
CA HIS A 198 -11.81 11.94 -32.41
C HIS A 198 -10.77 12.64 -33.29
N THR A 199 -9.53 12.75 -32.80
CA THR A 199 -8.41 13.33 -33.54
C THR A 199 -8.13 12.55 -34.83
N SER A 200 -8.12 11.21 -34.77
CA SER A 200 -7.98 10.36 -35.97
C SER A 200 -9.12 10.56 -36.98
N ALA A 201 -10.35 10.79 -36.52
CA ALA A 201 -11.48 11.07 -37.41
C ALA A 201 -11.36 12.44 -38.11
N LEU A 202 -10.91 13.47 -37.38
CA LEU A 202 -10.66 14.80 -37.95
C LEU A 202 -9.52 14.77 -38.98
N ASP A 203 -8.45 14.03 -38.70
CA ASP A 203 -7.33 13.89 -39.62
C ASP A 203 -7.75 13.20 -40.93
N LYS A 204 -8.53 12.12 -40.84
CA LYS A 204 -9.15 11.48 -42.03
C LYS A 204 -10.01 12.46 -42.82
N ARG A 205 -10.83 13.28 -42.15
CA ARG A 205 -11.68 14.28 -42.80
C ARG A 205 -10.85 15.35 -43.51
N ARG A 206 -9.78 15.83 -42.86
CA ARG A 206 -8.81 16.77 -43.45
C ARG A 206 -8.16 16.19 -44.70
N ALA A 207 -7.71 14.93 -44.65
CA ALA A 207 -7.08 14.24 -45.77
C ALA A 207 -8.04 14.13 -46.97
N LEU A 208 -9.28 13.70 -46.74
CA LEU A 208 -10.31 13.61 -47.79
C LEU A 208 -10.63 14.98 -48.41
N LEU A 209 -10.83 16.02 -47.60
CA LEU A 209 -11.10 17.37 -48.11
C LEU A 209 -9.92 17.94 -48.90
N THR A 210 -8.69 17.63 -48.49
CA THR A 210 -7.48 18.03 -49.20
C THR A 210 -7.39 17.34 -50.57
N GLN A 211 -7.72 16.04 -50.63
CA GLN A 211 -7.80 15.30 -51.88
C GLN A 211 -8.86 15.88 -52.82
N ILE A 212 -10.10 16.08 -52.33
CA ILE A 212 -11.19 16.68 -53.13
C ILE A 212 -10.80 18.06 -53.66
N ARG A 213 -10.17 18.90 -52.83
CA ARG A 213 -9.68 20.22 -53.26
C ARG A 213 -8.66 20.08 -54.39
N ASN A 214 -7.70 19.17 -54.25
CA ASN A 214 -6.65 18.96 -55.26
C ASN A 214 -7.26 18.46 -56.57
N ASP A 215 -8.18 17.49 -56.51
CA ASP A 215 -8.87 16.95 -57.69
C ASP A 215 -9.68 18.04 -58.42
N LEU A 216 -10.43 18.88 -57.69
CA LEU A 216 -11.15 20.02 -58.27
C LEU A 216 -10.21 21.09 -58.84
N THR A 217 -9.07 21.33 -58.19
CA THR A 217 -8.06 22.27 -58.70
C THR A 217 -7.41 21.74 -59.99
N HIS A 218 -7.26 20.42 -60.15
CA HIS A 218 -6.79 19.81 -61.39
C HIS A 218 -7.85 19.83 -62.50
N LEU A 219 -9.13 19.64 -62.16
CA LEU A 219 -10.24 19.67 -63.11
C LEU A 219 -10.61 21.08 -63.59
N PHE A 220 -10.38 22.11 -62.76
CA PHE A 220 -10.77 23.50 -63.03
C PHE A 220 -9.58 24.49 -63.06
N GLY A 221 -8.34 24.00 -62.92
CA GLY A 221 -7.07 24.76 -63.07
C GLY A 221 -6.67 24.96 -64.54
N PRO A 222 -5.68 25.82 -64.85
CA PRO A 222 -5.73 26.79 -65.94
C PRO A 222 -5.72 26.15 -67.34
N PHE A 223 -6.91 25.93 -67.89
CA PHE A 223 -7.15 25.93 -69.34
C PHE A 223 -7.99 27.15 -69.76
N GLY A 224 -7.99 28.22 -68.95
CA GLY A 224 -8.80 29.43 -69.16
C GLY A 224 -8.02 30.66 -69.63
N SER A 225 -6.74 30.56 -69.99
CA SER A 225 -5.92 31.69 -70.42
C SER A 225 -5.40 31.61 -71.87
N GLU A 226 -6.05 30.82 -72.73
CA GLU A 226 -5.72 30.75 -74.16
C GLU A 226 -6.97 30.90 -75.05
N ILE A 227 -7.84 31.87 -74.77
CA ILE A 227 -8.77 32.38 -75.79
C ILE A 227 -8.96 33.90 -75.59
N GLU A 228 -7.89 34.67 -75.74
CA GLU A 228 -7.98 36.05 -76.23
C GLU A 228 -6.88 36.24 -77.27
N SER A 229 -7.24 35.98 -78.53
CA SER A 229 -6.53 36.41 -79.74
C SER A 229 -7.58 36.63 -80.83
#